data_AF-A0A933YV42-F1
#
_entry.id   AF-A0A933YV42-F1
#
_cell.length_a   1.000
_cell.length_b   1.000
_cell.length_c   1.000
_cell.angle_alpha   90.00
_cell.angle_beta   90.00
_cell.angle_gamma   90.00
#
_symmetry.space_group_name_H-M   'P 1'
#
loop_
_entity.id
_entity.type
_entity.pdbx_description
1 polymer ?
#
loop_
_entity_poly.entity_id
_entity_poly.type
_entity_poly.pdbx_seq_one_letter_code
_entity_poly.pdbx_strand_id
1 'polypeptide(L)'
;MLQIAQQADGVSLRILSTPEAPPTFQEQTPRTVPPAPVQSAAATVKPAPSDGPLPAHLDELFHQMLDMKASDLHLKSGKSPMVRVDGSMMFMPGRGPIDNETLNRLLHEILPEKNREEFKETNDTDFGYELGERSRMRANVFRDIAGIGGVFRQIPTKILTAQQLNLPSVVLSFCDFDKGLVVVTGPTGSGKSTTLAAMIDYINDTRDDHLITIEDPVEFVHKDKQCHINQREVGTHTRGFKQALRAALREDPDIVLVGEMRDLETVAIAIETAETGHLVFGTLHTNTAASTVDRLIDQFPADRQSQVRTMLAESLKGIVAQTLLKRKGGGRVAALEILVVTSAISNLIREGKTFQIPSIMQTGKSLGMQTLNDALLDLVKADIVEPQEAYDRSVVKKDFGMMLTRSGFKGPWSDEK
;
A
#
# COMPACT_ATOMS: atom_id res chain seq x y z
N MET A 1 -10.65 24.37 64.86
CA MET A 1 -10.64 25.82 65.18
C MET A 1 -10.02 26.52 63.98
N LEU A 2 -10.66 27.36 63.17
CA LEU A 2 -11.91 28.12 63.24
C LEU A 2 -12.87 27.72 62.10
N GLN A 3 -14.17 27.73 62.43
CA GLN A 3 -15.33 27.86 61.54
C GLN A 3 -15.65 29.35 61.32
N ILE A 4 -16.42 29.67 60.28
CA ILE A 4 -17.46 30.74 60.10
C ILE A 4 -17.60 30.90 58.57
N ALA A 5 -18.64 30.38 57.89
CA ALA A 5 -20.06 30.74 57.84
C ALA A 5 -20.42 31.71 56.68
N GLN A 6 -21.33 31.18 55.85
CA GLN A 6 -22.25 31.72 54.84
C GLN A 6 -22.63 33.22 54.86
N GLN A 7 -22.74 33.80 53.65
CA GLN A 7 -23.95 34.39 53.00
C GLN A 7 -23.45 35.21 51.78
N ALA A 8 -23.88 35.03 50.53
CA ALA A 8 -25.19 35.06 49.86
C ALA A 8 -25.21 36.28 48.92
N ASP A 9 -25.31 36.02 47.60
CA ASP A 9 -25.84 36.87 46.52
C ASP A 9 -25.44 36.16 45.20
N GLY A 10 -26.28 35.81 44.23
CA GLY A 10 -27.66 36.13 43.95
C GLY A 10 -27.82 35.97 42.43
N VAL A 11 -28.23 34.79 41.94
CA VAL A 11 -28.71 34.63 40.56
C VAL A 11 -29.88 33.64 40.54
N SER A 12 -31.00 34.13 40.02
CA SER A 12 -32.32 33.48 39.94
C SER A 12 -32.29 32.13 39.21
N LEU A 13 -32.76 31.08 39.89
CA LEU A 13 -33.25 29.84 39.29
C LEU A 13 -34.74 29.99 39.00
N ARG A 14 -35.12 30.14 37.73
CA ARG A 14 -36.51 30.01 37.28
C ARG A 14 -36.85 28.53 37.12
N ILE A 15 -37.77 28.06 37.96
CA ILE A 15 -38.48 26.79 37.79
C ILE A 15 -39.59 27.02 36.75
N LEU A 16 -39.60 26.24 35.68
CA LEU A 16 -40.71 26.17 34.73
C LEU A 16 -41.15 24.70 34.56
N SER A 17 -42.39 24.47 35.04
CA SER A 17 -43.46 23.63 34.51
C SER A 17 -43.21 22.18 34.01
N THR A 18 -44.04 21.31 34.56
CA THR A 18 -44.41 19.92 34.27
C THR A 18 -44.22 19.38 32.83
N PRO A 19 -43.87 18.09 32.67
CA PRO A 19 -43.73 17.45 31.37
C PRO A 19 -45.08 17.16 30.71
N GLU A 20 -45.24 17.66 29.49
CA GLU A 20 -46.32 17.30 28.55
C GLU A 20 -46.20 15.84 28.09
N ALA A 21 -47.36 15.21 27.86
CA ALA A 21 -47.48 13.84 27.37
C ALA A 21 -46.83 13.66 25.97
N PRO A 22 -46.29 12.47 25.65
CA PRO A 22 -45.63 12.23 24.38
C PRO A 22 -46.62 12.31 23.21
N PRO A 23 -46.21 12.84 22.04
CA PRO A 23 -47.08 12.95 20.89
C PRO A 23 -47.39 11.57 20.29
N THR A 24 -48.65 11.38 19.92
CA THR A 24 -49.16 10.23 19.18
C THR A 24 -48.48 10.14 17.81
N PHE A 25 -47.80 9.03 17.52
CA PHE A 25 -47.27 8.75 16.19
C PHE A 25 -48.45 8.55 15.21
N GLN A 26 -48.64 9.50 14.30
CA GLN A 26 -49.43 9.26 13.09
C GLN A 26 -48.59 8.43 12.12
N GLU A 27 -49.11 7.28 11.69
CA GLU A 27 -48.54 6.48 10.61
C GLU A 27 -48.37 7.37 9.36
N GLN A 28 -47.12 7.63 8.99
CA GLN A 28 -46.81 8.22 7.69
C GLN A 28 -47.06 7.17 6.62
N THR A 29 -48.02 7.44 5.74
CA THR A 29 -48.18 6.72 4.48
C THR A 29 -46.87 6.81 3.67
N PRO A 30 -46.44 5.73 2.99
CA PRO A 30 -45.19 5.75 2.24
C PRO A 30 -45.27 6.80 1.13
N ARG A 31 -44.37 7.79 1.17
CA ARG A 31 -44.15 8.69 0.04
C ARG A 31 -43.60 7.86 -1.12
N THR A 32 -44.36 7.79 -2.21
CA THR A 32 -43.90 7.27 -3.49
C THR A 32 -42.79 8.17 -4.02
N VAL A 33 -41.58 7.65 -4.10
CA VAL A 33 -40.45 8.29 -4.77
C VAL A 33 -40.72 8.19 -6.28
N PRO A 34 -40.74 9.30 -7.05
CA PRO A 34 -40.81 9.21 -8.50
C PRO A 34 -39.51 8.57 -9.02
N PRO A 35 -39.58 7.66 -10.02
CA PRO A 35 -38.38 7.00 -10.51
C PRO A 35 -37.43 8.03 -11.12
N ALA A 36 -36.17 7.97 -10.70
CA ALA A 36 -35.10 8.73 -11.33
C ALA A 36 -34.96 8.34 -12.82
N PRO A 37 -34.54 9.25 -13.72
CA PRO A 37 -34.33 8.92 -15.12
C PRO A 37 -33.21 7.88 -15.24
N VAL A 38 -33.57 6.69 -15.72
CA VAL A 38 -32.64 5.63 -16.11
C VAL A 38 -32.00 6.03 -17.43
N GLN A 39 -30.83 6.67 -17.41
CA GLN A 39 -29.87 6.64 -18.52
C GLN A 39 -28.44 6.63 -17.97
N SER A 40 -28.07 5.52 -17.33
CA SER A 40 -26.69 5.04 -17.45
C SER A 40 -26.69 4.11 -18.64
N ALA A 41 -25.96 4.49 -19.70
CA ALA A 41 -25.68 3.61 -20.81
C ALA A 41 -24.98 2.37 -20.25
N ALA A 42 -25.75 1.30 -20.05
CA ALA A 42 -25.21 -0.02 -19.80
C ALA A 42 -24.28 -0.32 -20.97
N ALA A 43 -22.97 -0.34 -20.70
CA ALA A 43 -22.03 -0.99 -21.59
C ALA A 43 -22.58 -2.39 -21.82
N THR A 44 -23.02 -2.63 -23.05
CA THR A 44 -23.62 -3.88 -23.48
C THR A 44 -22.61 -4.99 -23.25
N VAL A 45 -22.79 -5.76 -22.18
CA VAL A 45 -22.14 -7.07 -22.02
C VAL A 45 -22.63 -7.90 -23.20
N LYS A 46 -21.78 -8.05 -24.22
CA LYS A 46 -22.07 -8.89 -25.38
C LYS A 46 -22.38 -10.33 -24.89
N PRO A 47 -23.37 -11.02 -25.48
CA PRO A 47 -23.75 -12.38 -25.08
C PRO A 47 -22.62 -13.39 -25.36
N ALA A 48 -22.74 -14.54 -24.68
CA ALA A 48 -21.75 -15.59 -24.41
C ALA A 48 -20.83 -16.05 -25.58
N PRO A 49 -19.61 -16.53 -25.26
CA PRO A 49 -18.59 -16.93 -26.24
C PRO A 49 -18.83 -18.30 -26.88
N SER A 50 -18.12 -18.52 -27.98
CA SER A 50 -18.02 -19.74 -28.78
C SER A 50 -17.74 -21.02 -27.98
N ASP A 51 -18.15 -22.17 -28.52
CA ASP A 51 -17.72 -23.54 -28.14
C ASP A 51 -16.21 -23.75 -28.38
N GLY A 52 -15.38 -22.92 -27.75
CA GLY A 52 -13.94 -23.04 -27.77
C GLY A 52 -13.50 -24.28 -26.99
N PRO A 53 -12.39 -24.92 -27.39
CA PRO A 53 -11.92 -26.13 -26.72
C PRO A 53 -11.63 -25.86 -25.24
N LEU A 54 -11.99 -26.84 -24.40
CA LEU A 54 -11.57 -26.87 -23.00
C LEU A 54 -10.03 -26.93 -22.96
N PRO A 55 -9.37 -26.15 -22.08
CA PRO A 55 -7.93 -26.23 -21.93
C PRO A 55 -7.51 -27.60 -21.39
N ALA A 56 -6.42 -28.16 -21.94
CA ALA A 56 -5.86 -29.40 -21.42
C ALA A 56 -5.16 -29.13 -20.07
N HIS A 57 -4.41 -28.02 -20.02
CA HIS A 57 -3.70 -27.53 -18.85
C HIS A 57 -4.03 -26.06 -18.57
N LEU A 58 -3.96 -25.69 -17.30
CA LEU A 58 -4.24 -24.33 -16.85
C LEU A 58 -3.23 -23.31 -17.44
N ASP A 59 -2.01 -23.74 -17.70
CA ASP A 59 -0.92 -22.96 -18.31
C ASP A 59 -1.28 -22.35 -19.66
N GLU A 60 -2.15 -22.98 -20.44
CA GLU A 60 -2.64 -22.40 -21.69
C GLU A 60 -3.42 -21.10 -21.46
N LEU A 61 -4.22 -21.04 -20.38
CA LEU A 61 -4.96 -19.84 -20.01
C LEU A 61 -4.01 -18.77 -19.48
N PHE A 62 -2.96 -19.16 -18.75
CA PHE A 62 -1.94 -18.24 -18.28
C PHE A 62 -1.14 -17.64 -19.44
N HIS A 63 -0.68 -18.44 -20.39
CA HIS A 63 0.01 -17.91 -21.58
C HIS A 63 -0.87 -16.93 -22.36
N GLN A 64 -2.15 -17.25 -22.56
CA GLN A 64 -3.09 -16.36 -23.24
C GLN A 64 -3.34 -15.06 -22.46
N MET A 65 -3.49 -15.14 -21.13
CA MET A 65 -3.58 -13.98 -20.25
C MET A 65 -2.36 -13.05 -20.42
N LEU A 66 -1.15 -13.61 -20.45
CA LEU A 66 0.09 -12.86 -20.63
C LEU A 66 0.20 -12.21 -22.01
N ASP A 67 -0.18 -12.92 -23.08
CA ASP A 67 -0.21 -12.40 -24.45
C ASP A 67 -1.18 -11.21 -24.59
N MET A 68 -2.28 -11.25 -23.85
CA MET A 68 -3.26 -10.15 -23.77
C MET A 68 -2.79 -8.99 -22.86
N LYS A 69 -1.63 -9.10 -22.20
CA LYS A 69 -1.14 -8.15 -21.20
C LYS A 69 -2.15 -7.89 -20.08
N ALA A 70 -2.91 -8.92 -19.71
CA ALA A 70 -3.90 -8.85 -18.63
C ALA A 70 -3.24 -8.91 -17.25
N SER A 71 -3.78 -8.16 -16.29
CA SER A 71 -3.30 -8.15 -14.90
C SER A 71 -3.80 -9.34 -14.09
N ASP A 72 -5.03 -9.79 -14.35
CA ASP A 72 -5.68 -10.87 -13.61
C ASP A 72 -6.43 -11.82 -14.56
N LEU A 73 -6.40 -13.13 -14.28
CA LEU A 73 -7.27 -14.15 -14.86
C LEU A 73 -8.29 -14.58 -13.79
N HIS A 74 -9.56 -14.64 -14.17
CA HIS A 74 -10.68 -15.02 -13.34
C HIS A 74 -11.38 -16.25 -13.92
N LEU A 75 -11.48 -17.31 -13.13
CA LEU A 75 -12.14 -18.56 -13.47
C LEU A 75 -13.30 -18.81 -12.50
N LYS A 76 -14.45 -19.15 -13.07
CA LYS A 76 -15.66 -19.46 -12.32
C LYS A 76 -16.39 -20.62 -13.00
N SER A 77 -16.80 -21.59 -12.19
CA SER A 77 -17.57 -22.74 -12.64
C SER A 77 -18.81 -22.33 -13.45
N GLY A 78 -18.98 -22.96 -14.62
CA GLY A 78 -20.07 -22.70 -15.57
C GLY A 78 -19.94 -21.39 -16.33
N LYS A 79 -18.79 -20.70 -16.26
CA LYS A 79 -18.54 -19.43 -16.96
C LYS A 79 -17.27 -19.51 -17.78
N SER A 80 -17.22 -18.66 -18.80
CA SER A 80 -16.03 -18.52 -19.63
C SER A 80 -14.94 -17.78 -18.87
N PRO A 81 -13.65 -18.13 -19.08
CA PRO A 81 -12.53 -17.40 -18.51
C PRO A 81 -12.64 -15.91 -18.79
N MET A 82 -12.41 -15.10 -17.77
CA MET A 82 -12.37 -13.65 -17.89
C MET A 82 -10.99 -13.13 -17.52
N VAL A 83 -10.58 -12.04 -18.15
CA VAL A 83 -9.33 -11.36 -17.83
C VAL A 83 -9.58 -9.89 -17.53
N ARG A 84 -8.69 -9.29 -16.74
CA ARG A 84 -8.64 -7.86 -16.52
C ARG A 84 -7.55 -7.24 -17.37
N VAL A 85 -7.92 -6.38 -18.32
CA VAL A 85 -7.00 -5.61 -19.16
C VAL A 85 -7.25 -4.13 -18.89
N ASP A 86 -6.20 -3.39 -18.51
CA ASP A 86 -6.28 -1.96 -18.17
C ASP A 86 -7.40 -1.61 -17.18
N GLY A 87 -7.60 -2.48 -16.18
CA GLY A 87 -8.62 -2.32 -15.13
C GLY A 87 -10.01 -2.81 -15.51
N SER A 88 -10.27 -3.13 -16.78
CA SER A 88 -11.59 -3.55 -17.29
C SER A 88 -11.70 -5.07 -17.45
N MET A 89 -12.85 -5.64 -17.04
CA MET A 89 -13.12 -7.08 -17.16
C MET A 89 -13.64 -7.44 -18.54
N MET A 90 -13.08 -8.46 -19.17
CA MET A 90 -13.51 -8.96 -20.48
C MET A 90 -13.42 -10.47 -20.58
N PHE A 91 -14.24 -11.09 -21.43
CA PHE A 91 -14.12 -12.52 -21.74
C PHE A 91 -12.82 -12.79 -22.51
N MET A 92 -12.16 -13.89 -22.18
CA MET A 92 -10.99 -14.36 -22.90
C MET A 92 -11.42 -14.84 -24.31
N PRO A 93 -10.88 -14.29 -25.40
CA PRO A 93 -11.27 -14.67 -26.75
C PRO A 93 -11.06 -16.16 -27.03
N GLY A 94 -12.01 -16.78 -27.72
CA GLY A 94 -11.91 -18.19 -28.15
C GLY A 94 -12.05 -19.22 -27.03
N ARG A 95 -12.45 -18.83 -25.81
CA ARG A 95 -12.69 -19.75 -24.69
C ARG A 95 -14.18 -19.84 -24.34
N GLY A 96 -14.70 -21.06 -24.32
CA GLY A 96 -16.06 -21.37 -23.88
C GLY A 96 -16.19 -21.44 -22.35
N PRO A 97 -17.41 -21.66 -21.82
CA PRO A 97 -17.63 -21.94 -20.41
C PRO A 97 -16.89 -23.19 -19.94
N ILE A 98 -16.31 -23.16 -18.74
CA ILE A 98 -15.66 -24.32 -18.11
C ILE A 98 -16.60 -24.86 -17.02
N ASP A 99 -16.98 -26.13 -17.11
CA ASP A 99 -17.81 -26.78 -16.09
C ASP A 99 -17.04 -26.98 -14.77
N ASN A 100 -17.79 -27.27 -13.68
CA ASN A 100 -17.20 -27.40 -12.36
C ASN A 100 -16.22 -28.59 -12.24
N GLU A 101 -16.48 -29.72 -12.91
CA GLU A 101 -15.61 -30.89 -12.83
C GLU A 101 -14.27 -30.61 -13.50
N THR A 102 -14.31 -30.05 -14.71
CA THR A 102 -13.12 -29.64 -15.46
C THR A 102 -12.32 -28.58 -14.70
N LEU A 103 -12.99 -27.54 -14.18
CA LEU A 103 -12.30 -26.47 -13.45
C LEU A 103 -11.67 -27.00 -12.15
N ASN A 104 -12.36 -27.91 -11.46
CA ASN A 104 -11.82 -28.56 -10.26
C ASN A 104 -10.54 -29.32 -10.58
N ARG A 105 -10.52 -30.12 -11.66
CA ARG A 105 -9.30 -30.81 -12.11
C ARG A 105 -8.16 -29.82 -12.37
N LEU A 106 -8.40 -28.78 -13.17
CA LEU A 106 -7.37 -27.81 -13.57
C LEU A 106 -6.79 -27.04 -12.37
N LEU A 107 -7.64 -26.59 -11.44
CA LEU A 107 -7.19 -25.88 -10.24
C LEU A 107 -6.46 -26.81 -9.27
N HIS A 108 -6.93 -28.05 -9.15
CA HIS A 108 -6.21 -29.05 -8.37
C HIS A 108 -4.88 -29.46 -9.01
N GLU A 109 -4.63 -29.31 -10.30
CA GLU A 109 -3.31 -29.61 -10.87
C GLU A 109 -2.21 -28.69 -10.30
N ILE A 110 -2.54 -27.44 -10.03
CA ILE A 110 -1.55 -26.43 -9.60
C ILE A 110 -1.46 -26.24 -8.09
N LEU A 111 -2.40 -26.81 -7.31
CA LEU A 111 -2.41 -26.66 -5.86
C LEU A 111 -1.22 -27.41 -5.21
N PRO A 112 -0.35 -26.71 -4.44
CA PRO A 112 0.64 -27.36 -3.59
C PRO A 112 -0.04 -28.23 -2.53
N GLU A 113 0.64 -29.29 -2.05
CA GLU A 113 0.03 -30.27 -1.14
C GLU A 113 -0.57 -29.62 0.11
N LYS A 114 0.17 -28.72 0.75
CA LYS A 114 -0.31 -27.95 1.91
C LYS A 114 -1.59 -27.17 1.62
N ASN A 115 -1.65 -26.51 0.46
CA ASN A 115 -2.81 -25.71 0.05
C ASN A 115 -4.01 -26.59 -0.33
N ARG A 116 -3.79 -27.85 -0.76
CA ARG A 116 -4.88 -28.82 -0.95
C ARG A 116 -5.53 -29.17 0.37
N GLU A 117 -4.75 -29.36 1.42
CA GLU A 117 -5.26 -29.62 2.78
C GLU A 117 -6.02 -28.40 3.30
N GLU A 118 -5.41 -27.21 3.22
CA GLU A 118 -6.05 -25.95 3.62
C GLU A 118 -7.38 -25.74 2.88
N PHE A 119 -7.39 -25.86 1.55
CA PHE A 119 -8.61 -25.71 0.74
C PHE A 119 -9.73 -26.69 1.12
N LYS A 120 -9.39 -27.90 1.58
CA LYS A 120 -10.38 -28.88 2.07
C LYS A 120 -11.00 -28.43 3.39
N GLU A 121 -10.25 -27.73 4.24
CA GLU A 121 -10.68 -27.30 5.57
C GLU A 121 -11.41 -25.96 5.54
N THR A 122 -10.87 -24.96 4.83
CA THR A 122 -11.33 -23.56 4.87
C THR A 122 -12.21 -23.19 3.68
N ASN A 123 -12.14 -23.94 2.58
CA ASN A 123 -12.79 -23.65 1.28
C ASN A 123 -12.13 -22.52 0.46
N ASP A 124 -10.98 -22.03 0.89
CA ASP A 124 -10.16 -21.06 0.16
C ASP A 124 -8.67 -21.18 0.51
N THR A 125 -7.80 -20.82 -0.43
CA THR A 125 -6.34 -20.86 -0.21
C THR A 125 -5.61 -19.91 -1.17
N ASP A 126 -4.48 -19.36 -0.70
CA ASP A 126 -3.58 -18.50 -1.47
C ASP A 126 -2.20 -19.15 -1.62
N PHE A 127 -1.61 -19.06 -2.81
CA PHE A 127 -0.25 -19.54 -3.06
C PHE A 127 0.40 -18.84 -4.27
N GLY A 128 1.73 -18.86 -4.32
CA GLY A 128 2.49 -18.51 -5.51
C GLY A 128 2.49 -19.63 -6.54
N TYR A 129 2.35 -19.29 -7.82
CA TYR A 129 2.50 -20.21 -8.94
C TYR A 129 3.53 -19.68 -9.94
N GLU A 130 4.45 -20.53 -10.40
CA GLU A 130 5.49 -20.19 -11.35
C GLU A 130 5.21 -20.85 -12.70
N LEU A 131 5.04 -20.03 -13.74
CA LEU A 131 4.88 -20.48 -15.12
C LEU A 131 6.24 -20.53 -15.82
N GLY A 132 7.06 -21.51 -15.43
CA GLY A 132 8.47 -21.59 -15.82
C GLY A 132 9.21 -20.27 -15.56
N GLU A 133 10.04 -19.83 -16.50
CA GLU A 133 10.73 -18.53 -16.40
C GLU A 133 9.89 -17.34 -16.90
N ARG A 134 8.68 -17.60 -17.44
CA ARG A 134 7.90 -16.59 -18.16
C ARG A 134 7.22 -15.60 -17.22
N SER A 135 6.63 -16.10 -16.14
CA SER A 135 5.91 -15.26 -15.18
C SER A 135 5.68 -15.99 -13.87
N ARG A 136 5.63 -15.21 -12.78
CA ARG A 136 5.08 -15.66 -11.51
C ARG A 136 3.67 -15.11 -11.34
N MET A 137 2.84 -15.80 -10.58
CA MET A 137 1.47 -15.42 -10.31
C MET A 137 1.12 -15.64 -8.83
N ARG A 138 0.25 -14.81 -8.28
CA ARG A 138 -0.47 -15.12 -7.05
C ARG A 138 -1.78 -15.79 -7.43
N ALA A 139 -2.00 -17.00 -6.95
CA ALA A 139 -3.24 -17.73 -7.09
C ALA A 139 -4.06 -17.61 -5.79
N ASN A 140 -5.35 -17.33 -5.93
CA ASN A 140 -6.35 -17.53 -4.88
C ASN A 140 -7.41 -18.48 -5.43
N VAL A 141 -7.60 -19.62 -4.79
CA VAL A 141 -8.58 -20.65 -5.17
C VAL A 141 -9.63 -20.74 -4.06
N PHE A 142 -10.91 -20.73 -4.42
CA PHE A 142 -12.01 -20.65 -3.46
C PHE A 142 -13.27 -21.38 -3.95
N ARG A 143 -14.24 -21.57 -3.05
CA ARG A 143 -15.59 -22.05 -3.41
C ARG A 143 -16.61 -20.91 -3.39
N ASP A 144 -17.52 -20.93 -4.35
CA ASP A 144 -18.71 -20.09 -4.39
C ASP A 144 -19.98 -20.93 -4.65
N ILE A 145 -21.14 -20.27 -4.77
CA ILE A 145 -22.43 -20.94 -5.00
C ILE A 145 -22.49 -21.74 -6.32
N ALA A 146 -21.69 -21.37 -7.31
CA ALA A 146 -21.62 -22.03 -8.61
C ALA A 146 -20.60 -23.18 -8.64
N GLY A 147 -19.72 -23.27 -7.64
CA GLY A 147 -18.70 -24.31 -7.53
C GLY A 147 -17.33 -23.74 -7.19
N ILE A 148 -16.27 -24.39 -7.65
CA ILE A 148 -14.91 -23.90 -7.46
C ILE A 148 -14.62 -22.70 -8.38
N GLY A 149 -13.75 -21.80 -7.92
CA GLY A 149 -13.27 -20.64 -8.65
C GLY A 149 -11.80 -20.37 -8.36
N GLY A 150 -11.16 -19.59 -9.23
CA GLY A 150 -9.77 -19.20 -9.09
C GLY A 150 -9.52 -17.81 -9.65
N VAL A 151 -8.72 -17.01 -8.94
CA VAL A 151 -8.21 -15.72 -9.41
C VAL A 151 -6.70 -15.76 -9.40
N PHE A 152 -6.10 -15.39 -10.53
CA PHE A 152 -4.67 -15.41 -10.74
C PHE A 152 -4.19 -14.03 -11.12
N ARG A 153 -3.37 -13.43 -10.26
CA ARG A 153 -2.76 -12.14 -10.53
C ARG A 153 -1.34 -12.34 -11.02
N GLN A 154 -1.01 -11.73 -12.16
CA GLN A 154 0.37 -11.70 -12.62
C GLN A 154 1.23 -10.90 -11.63
N ILE A 155 2.36 -11.48 -11.22
CA ILE A 155 3.40 -10.80 -10.45
C ILE A 155 4.49 -10.36 -11.45
N PRO A 156 4.71 -9.04 -11.65
CA PRO A 156 5.72 -8.55 -12.58
C PRO A 156 7.12 -9.04 -12.18
N THR A 157 7.82 -9.69 -13.10
CA THR A 157 9.19 -10.19 -12.85
C THR A 157 10.27 -9.16 -13.13
N LYS A 158 9.96 -8.13 -13.93
CA LYS A 158 10.94 -7.10 -14.30
C LYS A 158 11.00 -6.00 -13.25
N ILE A 159 12.12 -5.93 -12.55
CA ILE A 159 12.45 -4.80 -11.68
C ILE A 159 12.80 -3.58 -12.55
N LEU A 160 12.21 -2.43 -12.24
CA LEU A 160 12.59 -1.16 -12.86
C LEU A 160 13.79 -0.61 -12.11
N THR A 161 14.82 -0.14 -12.83
CA THR A 161 15.99 0.44 -12.18
C THR A 161 15.64 1.78 -11.53
N ALA A 162 16.43 2.20 -10.54
CA ALA A 162 16.24 3.49 -9.90
C ALA A 162 16.25 4.66 -10.89
N GLN A 163 17.05 4.59 -11.95
CA GLN A 163 17.11 5.59 -13.02
C GLN A 163 15.84 5.57 -13.87
N GLN A 164 15.27 4.40 -14.17
CA GLN A 164 14.01 4.28 -14.90
C GLN A 164 12.82 4.83 -14.10
N LEU A 165 12.86 4.68 -12.77
CA LEU A 165 11.90 5.31 -11.85
C LEU A 165 12.17 6.79 -11.60
N ASN A 166 13.30 7.32 -12.08
CA ASN A 166 13.77 8.67 -11.80
C ASN A 166 13.83 8.95 -10.28
N LEU A 167 14.31 7.98 -9.49
CA LEU A 167 14.46 8.16 -8.06
C LEU A 167 15.50 9.25 -7.78
N PRO A 168 15.18 10.25 -6.92
CA PRO A 168 16.13 11.29 -6.55
C PRO A 168 17.38 10.72 -5.89
N SER A 169 18.54 11.37 -6.09
CA SER A 169 19.82 10.93 -5.50
C SER A 169 19.78 10.81 -3.97
N VAL A 170 18.99 11.64 -3.30
CA VAL A 170 18.77 11.55 -1.84
C VAL A 170 18.12 10.22 -1.44
N VAL A 171 17.21 9.67 -2.24
CA VAL A 171 16.60 8.36 -1.98
C VAL A 171 17.64 7.26 -2.16
N LEU A 172 18.49 7.36 -3.19
CA LEU A 172 19.59 6.43 -3.40
C LEU A 172 20.62 6.47 -2.27
N SER A 173 20.88 7.64 -1.69
CA SER A 173 21.79 7.75 -0.54
C SER A 173 21.31 6.98 0.70
N PHE A 174 20.02 6.61 0.75
CA PHE A 174 19.50 5.77 1.83
C PHE A 174 19.99 4.32 1.72
N CYS A 175 20.39 3.88 0.53
CA CYS A 175 20.99 2.57 0.29
C CYS A 175 22.45 2.49 0.78
N ASP A 176 23.09 3.63 1.02
CA ASP A 176 24.50 3.71 1.41
C ASP A 176 24.69 3.66 2.94
N PHE A 177 23.60 3.66 3.73
CA PHE A 177 23.71 3.54 5.19
C PHE A 177 24.18 2.14 5.59
N ASP A 178 25.05 2.05 6.61
CA ASP A 178 25.43 0.75 7.18
C ASP A 178 24.34 0.17 8.08
N LYS A 179 23.55 1.05 8.74
CA LYS A 179 22.46 0.66 9.63
C LYS A 179 21.38 1.72 9.77
N GLY A 180 20.22 1.27 10.24
CA GLY A 180 19.09 2.12 10.58
C GLY A 180 17.83 1.73 9.83
N LEU A 181 16.76 2.51 9.99
CA LEU A 181 15.44 2.23 9.42
C LEU A 181 15.12 3.21 8.29
N VAL A 182 14.80 2.69 7.12
CA VAL A 182 14.30 3.45 5.97
C VAL A 182 12.89 2.96 5.64
N VAL A 183 11.93 3.88 5.58
CA VAL A 183 10.52 3.54 5.39
C VAL A 183 10.00 4.10 4.07
N VAL A 184 9.46 3.23 3.22
CA VAL A 184 8.70 3.65 2.03
C VAL A 184 7.22 3.50 2.33
N THR A 185 6.46 4.59 2.25
CA THR A 185 5.05 4.62 2.67
C THR A 185 4.14 5.18 1.58
N GLY A 186 2.84 5.01 1.77
CA GLY A 186 1.80 5.45 0.85
C GLY A 186 0.65 4.45 0.74
N PRO A 187 -0.47 4.84 0.10
CA PRO A 187 -1.64 3.98 -0.01
C PRO A 187 -1.36 2.73 -0.85
N THR A 188 -2.30 1.79 -0.84
CA THR A 188 -2.22 0.60 -1.70
C THR A 188 -2.14 1.01 -3.16
N GLY A 189 -1.24 0.38 -3.92
CA GLY A 189 -1.04 0.69 -5.32
C GLY A 189 -0.28 2.00 -5.58
N SER A 190 0.34 2.62 -4.57
CA SER A 190 1.20 3.79 -4.76
C SER A 190 2.58 3.45 -5.32
N GLY A 191 2.95 2.17 -5.48
CA GLY A 191 4.25 1.76 -6.04
C GLY A 191 5.37 1.61 -5.02
N LYS A 192 5.06 1.44 -3.71
CA LYS A 192 6.04 1.21 -2.64
C LYS A 192 6.98 0.04 -2.94
N SER A 193 6.41 -1.11 -3.28
CA SER A 193 7.16 -2.33 -3.59
C SER A 193 8.05 -2.14 -4.82
N THR A 194 7.60 -1.37 -5.82
CA THR A 194 8.41 -1.03 -7.00
C THR A 194 9.61 -0.15 -6.64
N THR A 195 9.41 0.85 -5.78
CA THR A 195 10.49 1.71 -5.29
C THR A 195 11.49 0.91 -4.45
N LEU A 196 11.01 0.08 -3.52
CA LEU A 196 11.88 -0.78 -2.71
C LEU A 196 12.62 -1.79 -3.56
N ALA A 197 11.98 -2.45 -4.52
CA ALA A 197 12.65 -3.35 -5.44
C ALA A 197 13.76 -2.63 -6.22
N ALA A 198 13.52 -1.41 -6.70
CA ALA A 198 14.58 -0.63 -7.36
C ALA A 198 15.73 -0.26 -6.42
N MET A 199 15.45 0.03 -5.15
CA MET A 199 16.46 0.33 -4.13
C MET A 199 17.29 -0.92 -3.76
N ILE A 200 16.63 -2.07 -3.57
CA ILE A 200 17.29 -3.35 -3.30
C ILE A 200 18.11 -3.81 -4.51
N ASP A 201 17.61 -3.64 -5.72
CA ASP A 201 18.37 -3.96 -6.94
C ASP A 201 19.60 -3.06 -7.12
N TYR A 202 19.49 -1.79 -6.73
CA TYR A 202 20.63 -0.87 -6.69
C TYR A 202 21.68 -1.31 -5.65
N ILE A 203 21.26 -1.68 -4.43
CA ILE A 203 22.15 -2.23 -3.39
C ILE A 203 22.88 -3.46 -3.93
N ASN A 204 22.15 -4.38 -4.55
CA ASN A 204 22.70 -5.61 -5.12
C ASN A 204 23.69 -5.35 -6.28
N ASP A 205 23.63 -4.18 -6.92
CA ASP A 205 24.60 -3.75 -7.94
C ASP A 205 25.85 -3.08 -7.34
N THR A 206 25.76 -2.52 -6.13
CA THR A 206 26.78 -1.61 -5.58
C THR A 206 27.44 -2.07 -4.28
N ARG A 207 26.88 -3.09 -3.61
CA ARG A 207 27.33 -3.60 -2.30
C ARG A 207 27.48 -5.13 -2.35
N ASP A 208 28.27 -5.68 -1.43
CA ASP A 208 28.58 -7.12 -1.30
C ASP A 208 27.97 -7.75 -0.03
N ASP A 209 26.84 -7.21 0.40
CA ASP A 209 26.11 -7.56 1.63
C ASP A 209 25.24 -8.83 1.50
N HIS A 210 24.86 -9.39 2.65
CA HIS A 210 23.78 -10.37 2.77
C HIS A 210 22.43 -9.70 3.02
N LEU A 211 21.47 -9.94 2.13
CA LEU A 211 20.14 -9.34 2.16
C LEU A 211 19.05 -10.39 2.35
N ILE A 212 18.19 -10.17 3.34
CA ILE A 212 17.03 -11.02 3.60
C ILE A 212 15.74 -10.22 3.39
N THR A 213 14.85 -10.71 2.53
CA THR A 213 13.49 -10.16 2.39
C THR A 213 12.45 -11.05 3.06
N ILE A 214 11.46 -10.42 3.69
CA ILE A 214 10.30 -11.09 4.27
C ILE A 214 9.05 -10.39 3.72
N GLU A 215 8.28 -11.07 2.89
CA GLU A 215 7.19 -10.48 2.10
C GLU A 215 5.93 -11.36 2.11
N ASP A 216 4.77 -10.78 1.78
CA ASP A 216 3.47 -11.47 1.77
C ASP A 216 2.54 -10.95 0.64
N PRO A 217 2.59 -11.54 -0.56
CA PRO A 217 3.61 -12.45 -1.08
C PRO A 217 4.87 -11.71 -1.53
N VAL A 218 5.89 -12.43 -1.99
CA VAL A 218 7.05 -11.83 -2.66
C VAL A 218 6.61 -11.21 -3.99
N GLU A 219 6.80 -9.90 -4.15
CA GLU A 219 6.35 -9.16 -5.35
C GLU A 219 7.40 -9.09 -6.46
N PHE A 220 8.68 -9.01 -6.12
CA PHE A 220 9.77 -8.95 -7.08
C PHE A 220 10.83 -9.97 -6.71
N VAL A 221 11.28 -10.76 -7.69
CA VAL A 221 12.34 -11.74 -7.46
C VAL A 221 13.68 -11.11 -7.82
N HIS A 222 14.54 -10.97 -6.82
CA HIS A 222 15.91 -10.48 -6.98
C HIS A 222 16.84 -11.66 -7.24
N LYS A 223 17.60 -11.59 -8.32
CA LYS A 223 18.69 -12.53 -8.58
C LYS A 223 19.94 -12.02 -7.88
N ASP A 224 20.73 -12.92 -7.31
CA ASP A 224 22.05 -12.59 -6.75
C ASP A 224 22.92 -11.91 -7.83
N LYS A 225 23.54 -10.80 -7.45
CA LYS A 225 24.55 -10.09 -8.26
C LYS A 225 25.83 -9.94 -7.44
N GLN A 226 26.00 -8.83 -6.73
CA GLN A 226 27.08 -8.64 -5.76
C GLN A 226 26.66 -9.05 -4.35
N CYS A 227 25.37 -8.87 -4.00
CA CYS A 227 24.81 -9.35 -2.75
C CYS A 227 24.37 -10.82 -2.83
N HIS A 228 24.38 -11.49 -1.67
CA HIS A 228 23.65 -12.73 -1.48
C HIS A 228 22.21 -12.42 -1.03
N ILE A 229 21.19 -12.90 -1.74
CA ILE A 229 19.80 -12.54 -1.44
C ILE A 229 18.98 -13.77 -1.06
N ASN A 230 18.32 -13.72 0.09
CA ASN A 230 17.34 -14.72 0.51
C ASN A 230 15.95 -14.09 0.66
N GLN A 231 14.99 -14.52 -0.17
CA GLN A 231 13.62 -14.01 -0.13
C GLN A 231 12.65 -15.01 0.50
N ARG A 232 11.95 -14.57 1.55
CA ARG A 232 11.04 -15.40 2.34
C ARG A 232 9.61 -14.90 2.17
N GLU A 233 8.76 -15.77 1.65
CA GLU A 233 7.33 -15.51 1.56
C GLU A 233 6.61 -16.02 2.82
N VAL A 234 5.79 -15.18 3.43
CA VAL A 234 4.91 -15.57 4.53
C VAL A 234 3.83 -16.53 4.02
N GLY A 235 3.54 -17.57 4.80
CA GLY A 235 2.65 -18.66 4.40
C GLY A 235 3.37 -19.79 3.66
N THR A 236 4.40 -19.47 2.87
CA THR A 236 5.16 -20.44 2.05
C THR A 236 6.48 -20.85 2.73
N HIS A 237 7.38 -19.90 2.98
CA HIS A 237 8.72 -20.13 3.55
C HIS A 237 8.79 -19.88 5.07
N THR A 238 7.83 -19.14 5.63
CA THR A 238 7.72 -18.84 7.06
C THR A 238 6.25 -18.77 7.49
N ARG A 239 5.97 -18.96 8.78
CA ARG A 239 4.59 -18.87 9.31
C ARG A 239 4.13 -17.43 9.58
N GLY A 240 5.04 -16.46 9.58
CA GLY A 240 4.72 -15.07 9.84
C GLY A 240 5.95 -14.17 9.87
N PHE A 241 5.72 -12.85 9.77
CA PHE A 241 6.76 -11.82 9.78
C PHE A 241 7.64 -11.91 11.03
N LYS A 242 7.05 -11.95 12.22
CA LYS A 242 7.77 -12.07 13.50
C LYS A 242 8.76 -13.23 13.55
N GLN A 243 8.32 -14.42 13.14
CA GLN A 243 9.17 -15.61 13.21
C GLN A 243 10.33 -15.51 12.21
N ALA A 244 10.04 -15.05 10.98
CA ALA A 244 11.07 -14.86 9.97
C ALA A 244 12.07 -13.78 10.38
N LEU A 245 11.61 -12.66 10.92
CA LEU A 245 12.50 -11.56 11.30
C LEU A 245 13.44 -11.96 12.44
N ARG A 246 12.94 -12.72 13.44
CA ARG A 246 13.81 -13.30 14.49
C ARG A 246 14.78 -14.37 13.99
N ALA A 247 14.40 -15.11 12.96
CA ALA A 247 15.27 -16.10 12.35
C ALA A 247 16.37 -15.40 11.53
N ALA A 248 15.98 -14.40 10.73
CA ALA A 248 16.87 -13.56 9.94
C ALA A 248 18.02 -12.99 10.78
N LEU A 249 17.78 -12.51 12.00
CA LEU A 249 18.84 -12.00 12.89
C LEU A 249 19.93 -13.02 13.29
N ARG A 250 19.75 -14.31 13.00
CA ARG A 250 20.74 -15.38 13.21
C ARG A 250 21.23 -15.99 11.90
N GLU A 251 20.82 -15.41 10.79
CA GLU A 251 21.20 -15.81 9.43
C GLU A 251 22.33 -14.89 8.91
N ASP A 252 22.95 -14.08 9.77
CA ASP A 252 24.05 -13.14 9.44
C ASP A 252 23.70 -12.12 8.33
N PRO A 253 22.55 -11.42 8.39
CA PRO A 253 22.20 -10.41 7.39
C PRO A 253 22.90 -9.09 7.69
N ASP A 254 23.19 -8.32 6.65
CA ASP A 254 23.52 -6.90 6.78
C ASP A 254 22.27 -6.05 6.57
N ILE A 255 21.38 -6.50 5.67
CA ILE A 255 20.20 -5.77 5.22
C ILE A 255 18.95 -6.64 5.36
N VAL A 256 17.87 -6.06 5.91
CA VAL A 256 16.58 -6.74 6.04
C VAL A 256 15.45 -5.91 5.43
N LEU A 257 14.70 -6.49 4.49
CA LEU A 257 13.46 -5.92 3.95
C LEU A 257 12.25 -6.56 4.63
N VAL A 258 11.45 -5.75 5.33
CA VAL A 258 10.16 -6.14 5.89
C VAL A 258 9.04 -5.60 5.01
N GLY A 259 8.42 -6.48 4.22
CA GLY A 259 7.43 -6.13 3.20
C GLY A 259 6.35 -5.18 3.69
N GLU A 260 5.76 -5.43 4.86
CA GLU A 260 4.84 -4.50 5.52
C GLU A 260 4.92 -4.60 7.05
N MET A 261 4.95 -3.46 7.73
CA MET A 261 4.95 -3.37 9.19
C MET A 261 3.54 -3.09 9.72
N ARG A 262 2.68 -4.11 9.70
CA ARG A 262 1.26 -4.00 10.10
C ARG A 262 1.02 -4.03 11.60
N ASP A 263 1.72 -4.93 12.28
CA ASP A 263 1.49 -5.24 13.69
C ASP A 263 2.63 -4.73 14.58
N LEU A 264 2.31 -4.51 15.85
CA LEU A 264 3.25 -3.99 16.85
C LEU A 264 4.50 -4.84 16.98
N GLU A 265 4.39 -6.16 16.92
CA GLU A 265 5.54 -7.04 17.13
C GLU A 265 6.53 -6.94 15.96
N THR A 266 6.03 -6.89 14.73
CA THR A 266 6.84 -6.67 13.53
C THR A 266 7.52 -5.29 13.56
N VAL A 267 6.79 -4.23 13.92
CA VAL A 267 7.36 -2.88 14.07
C VAL A 267 8.45 -2.85 15.15
N ALA A 268 8.19 -3.46 16.31
CA ALA A 268 9.13 -3.48 17.42
C ALA A 268 10.45 -4.15 17.03
N ILE A 269 10.37 -5.33 16.40
CA ILE A 269 11.57 -6.06 15.98
C ILE A 269 12.30 -5.31 14.87
N ALA A 270 11.59 -4.65 13.94
CA ALA A 270 12.23 -3.84 12.89
C ALA A 270 13.03 -2.66 13.47
N ILE A 271 12.46 -1.94 14.46
CA ILE A 271 13.16 -0.85 15.15
C ILE A 271 14.37 -1.39 15.92
N GLU A 272 14.21 -2.48 16.67
CA GLU A 272 15.32 -3.14 17.40
C GLU A 272 16.44 -3.62 16.46
N THR A 273 16.07 -4.20 15.31
CA THR A 273 17.01 -4.66 14.27
C THR A 273 17.81 -3.50 13.70
N ALA A 274 17.15 -2.39 13.41
CA ALA A 274 17.77 -1.16 12.93
C ALA A 274 18.69 -0.50 13.96
N GLU A 275 18.35 -0.59 15.25
CA GLU A 275 19.18 -0.09 16.35
C GLU A 275 20.46 -0.94 16.54
N THR A 276 20.32 -2.27 16.42
CA THR A 276 21.35 -3.27 16.73
C THR A 276 22.41 -3.47 15.66
N GLY A 277 22.34 -2.76 14.53
CA GLY A 277 23.44 -2.75 13.55
C GLY A 277 23.07 -3.02 12.11
N HIS A 278 21.79 -3.27 11.80
CA HIS A 278 21.36 -3.66 10.47
C HIS A 278 20.70 -2.50 9.74
N LEU A 279 20.76 -2.50 8.41
CA LEU A 279 19.93 -1.62 7.60
C LEU A 279 18.58 -2.31 7.33
N VAL A 280 17.50 -1.67 7.79
CA VAL A 280 16.15 -2.19 7.67
C VAL A 280 15.35 -1.32 6.72
N PHE A 281 14.76 -1.95 5.71
CA PHE A 281 13.76 -1.36 4.86
C PHE A 281 12.38 -1.88 5.24
N GLY A 282 11.36 -1.03 5.21
CA GLY A 282 10.00 -1.53 5.32
C GLY A 282 8.93 -0.59 4.80
N THR A 283 7.70 -1.08 4.77
CA THR A 283 6.56 -0.28 4.31
C THR A 283 5.47 -0.06 5.36
N LEU A 284 4.79 1.07 5.20
CA LEU A 284 3.55 1.43 5.88
C LEU A 284 2.54 2.00 4.87
N HIS A 285 1.32 2.25 5.34
CA HIS A 285 0.20 2.79 4.55
C HIS A 285 -0.16 4.24 4.93
N THR A 286 0.78 4.98 5.51
CA THR A 286 0.63 6.40 5.85
C THR A 286 0.89 7.29 4.63
N ASN A 287 0.34 8.51 4.62
CA ASN A 287 0.43 9.39 3.45
C ASN A 287 1.53 10.45 3.55
N THR A 288 2.11 10.65 4.74
CA THR A 288 3.14 11.69 4.99
C THR A 288 4.24 11.15 5.90
N ALA A 289 5.41 11.78 5.86
CA ALA A 289 6.53 11.43 6.72
C ALA A 289 6.19 11.62 8.21
N ALA A 290 5.56 12.73 8.58
CA ALA A 290 5.15 12.99 9.97
C ALA A 290 4.16 11.93 10.49
N SER A 291 3.11 11.61 9.71
CA SER A 291 2.13 10.58 10.11
C SER A 291 2.72 9.17 10.18
N THR A 292 3.80 8.92 9.43
CA THR A 292 4.55 7.66 9.50
C THR A 292 5.28 7.51 10.82
N VAL A 293 5.92 8.58 11.30
CA VAL A 293 6.55 8.61 12.62
C VAL A 293 5.50 8.36 13.71
N ASP A 294 4.38 9.08 13.67
CA ASP A 294 3.28 8.90 14.63
C ASP A 294 2.76 7.46 14.61
N ARG A 295 2.51 6.90 13.41
CA ARG A 295 2.03 5.51 13.26
C ARG A 295 3.01 4.46 13.79
N LEU A 296 4.31 4.67 13.66
CA LEU A 296 5.32 3.77 14.23
C LEU A 296 5.27 3.79 15.77
N ILE A 297 4.92 4.92 16.38
CA ILE A 297 4.88 5.09 17.85
C ILE A 297 3.52 4.67 18.43
N ASP A 298 2.42 5.08 17.80
CA ASP A 298 1.06 4.97 18.35
C ASP A 298 0.54 3.54 18.47
N GLN A 299 1.19 2.59 17.80
CA GLN A 299 0.89 1.17 17.96
C GLN A 299 1.28 0.65 19.34
N PHE A 300 2.22 1.32 20.03
CA PHE A 300 2.72 0.91 21.33
C PHE A 300 1.83 1.41 22.47
N PRO A 301 1.70 0.61 23.55
CA PRO A 301 1.11 1.06 24.81
C PRO A 301 1.74 2.37 25.31
N ALA A 302 0.92 3.25 25.90
CA ALA A 302 1.33 4.61 26.28
C ALA A 302 2.56 4.66 27.20
N ASP A 303 2.74 3.67 28.06
CA ASP A 303 3.88 3.51 28.96
C ASP A 303 5.21 3.19 28.23
N ARG A 304 5.13 2.67 26.99
CA ARG A 304 6.30 2.33 26.15
C ARG A 304 6.61 3.34 25.07
N GLN A 305 5.68 4.24 24.74
CA GLN A 305 5.86 5.19 23.63
C GLN A 305 7.06 6.13 23.81
N SER A 306 7.40 6.52 25.05
CA SER A 306 8.58 7.35 25.31
C SER A 306 9.88 6.64 24.97
N GLN A 307 9.99 5.35 25.32
CA GLN A 307 11.14 4.51 24.96
C GLN A 307 11.23 4.33 23.45
N VAL A 308 10.10 4.02 22.79
CA VAL A 308 10.05 3.81 21.34
C VAL A 308 10.42 5.09 20.59
N ARG A 309 10.01 6.28 21.06
CA ARG A 309 10.44 7.56 20.49
C ARG A 309 11.95 7.72 20.51
N THR A 310 12.61 7.33 21.61
CA THR A 310 14.07 7.39 21.72
C THR A 310 14.73 6.42 20.75
N MET A 311 14.30 5.16 20.72
CA MET A 311 14.85 4.15 19.80
C MET A 311 14.64 4.56 18.33
N LEU A 312 13.45 5.06 17.99
CA LEU A 312 13.12 5.51 16.64
C LEU A 312 13.93 6.75 16.24
N ALA A 313 14.16 7.69 17.16
CA ALA A 313 14.97 8.89 16.90
C ALA A 313 16.44 8.56 16.56
N GLU A 314 16.95 7.42 17.01
CA GLU A 314 18.32 6.95 16.77
C GLU A 314 18.43 6.06 15.53
N SER A 315 17.42 5.21 15.31
CA SER A 315 17.41 4.22 14.24
C SER A 315 16.89 4.77 12.91
N LEU A 316 15.85 5.62 12.89
CA LEU A 316 15.24 6.11 11.64
C LEU A 316 16.22 6.99 10.84
N LYS A 317 16.39 6.69 9.55
CA LYS A 317 17.28 7.41 8.64
C LYS A 317 16.55 8.21 7.57
N GLY A 318 15.45 7.68 7.06
CA GLY A 318 14.68 8.35 6.02
C GLY A 318 13.28 7.80 5.85
N ILE A 319 12.38 8.64 5.35
CA ILE A 319 11.02 8.26 4.96
C ILE A 319 10.74 8.78 3.55
N VAL A 320 10.23 7.92 2.69
CA VAL A 320 9.74 8.26 1.35
C VAL A 320 8.25 7.97 1.29
N ALA A 321 7.42 9.02 1.37
CA ALA A 321 5.98 8.91 1.23
C ALA A 321 5.57 9.15 -0.24
N GLN A 322 4.93 8.16 -0.85
CA GLN A 322 4.71 8.09 -2.29
C GLN A 322 3.22 8.15 -2.64
N THR A 323 2.90 8.99 -3.63
CA THR A 323 1.57 9.07 -4.25
C THR A 323 1.70 8.99 -5.77
N LEU A 324 0.92 8.12 -6.43
CA LEU A 324 0.90 8.06 -7.90
C LEU A 324 -0.16 8.99 -8.49
N LEU A 325 0.23 9.70 -9.54
CA LEU A 325 -0.60 10.60 -10.32
C LEU A 325 -0.69 10.12 -11.76
N LYS A 326 -1.82 10.42 -12.41
CA LYS A 326 -1.95 10.21 -13.85
C LYS A 326 -1.06 11.20 -14.60
N ARG A 327 -0.24 10.68 -15.52
CA ARG A 327 0.61 11.50 -16.38
C ARG A 327 -0.17 12.02 -17.59
N LYS A 328 0.12 13.24 -18.05
CA LYS A 328 -0.30 13.71 -19.38
C LYS A 328 0.27 12.79 -20.46
N GLY A 329 -0.56 12.36 -21.39
CA GLY A 329 -0.16 11.41 -22.44
C GLY A 329 -0.16 9.93 -22.03
N GLY A 330 -0.64 9.60 -20.82
CA GLY A 330 -0.83 8.23 -20.38
C GLY A 330 0.25 7.70 -19.42
N GLY A 331 -0.10 6.67 -18.67
CA GLY A 331 0.74 6.12 -17.60
C GLY A 331 0.61 6.88 -16.27
N ARG A 332 1.56 6.63 -15.37
CA ARG A 332 1.58 7.19 -14.01
C ARG A 332 2.97 7.71 -13.66
N VAL A 333 3.02 8.68 -12.75
CA VAL A 333 4.25 9.23 -12.17
C VAL A 333 4.11 9.32 -10.65
N ALA A 334 5.20 9.12 -9.92
CA ALA A 334 5.22 9.24 -8.46
C ALA A 334 5.56 10.69 -8.05
N ALA A 335 4.77 11.25 -7.14
CA ALA A 335 5.19 12.35 -6.29
C ALA A 335 5.74 11.78 -4.98
N LEU A 336 6.94 12.21 -4.59
CA LEU A 336 7.66 11.73 -3.42
C LEU A 336 7.78 12.86 -2.40
N GLU A 337 7.22 12.65 -1.20
CA GLU A 337 7.61 13.40 -0.02
C GLU A 337 8.78 12.68 0.65
N ILE A 338 9.89 13.38 0.84
CA ILE A 338 11.17 12.81 1.26
C ILE A 338 11.62 13.49 2.55
N LEU A 339 11.65 12.74 3.63
CA LEU A 339 12.22 13.15 4.90
C LEU A 339 13.59 12.49 5.08
N VAL A 340 14.63 13.30 5.27
CA VAL A 340 15.95 12.85 5.73
C VAL A 340 16.03 13.09 7.24
N VAL A 341 16.36 12.07 8.03
CA VAL A 341 16.41 12.21 9.49
C VAL A 341 17.74 12.80 9.92
N THR A 342 17.72 14.09 10.23
CA THR A 342 18.84 14.83 10.83
C THR A 342 18.73 14.83 12.35
N SER A 343 19.76 15.31 13.05
CA SER A 343 19.71 15.51 14.50
C SER A 343 18.53 16.38 14.96
N ALA A 344 18.12 17.37 14.15
CA ALA A 344 16.95 18.19 14.45
C ALA A 344 15.65 17.38 14.39
N ILE A 345 15.50 16.55 13.35
CA ILE A 345 14.35 15.64 13.22
C ILE A 345 14.35 14.61 14.36
N SER A 346 15.50 13.97 14.65
CA SER A 346 15.64 13.05 15.78
C SER A 346 15.21 13.68 17.11
N ASN A 347 15.57 14.95 17.37
CA ASN A 347 15.14 15.65 18.57
C ASN A 347 13.62 15.89 18.60
N LEU A 348 13.01 16.28 17.47
CA LEU A 348 11.56 16.43 17.38
C LEU A 348 10.83 15.09 17.63
N ILE A 349 11.37 13.98 17.12
CA ILE A 349 10.84 12.63 17.38
C ILE A 349 10.94 12.33 18.88
N ARG A 350 12.10 12.54 19.51
CA ARG A 350 12.32 12.27 20.94
C ARG A 350 11.37 13.08 21.83
N GLU A 351 11.13 14.34 21.48
CA GLU A 351 10.25 15.25 22.22
C GLU A 351 8.75 15.08 21.89
N GLY A 352 8.39 14.22 20.93
CA GLY A 352 6.99 14.05 20.50
C GLY A 352 6.42 15.26 19.76
N LYS A 353 7.26 16.06 19.10
CA LYS A 353 6.89 17.26 18.33
C LYS A 353 6.82 16.98 16.83
N THR A 354 6.26 15.85 16.45
CA THR A 354 6.18 15.37 15.05
C THR A 354 5.43 16.33 14.14
N PHE A 355 4.46 17.10 14.67
CA PHE A 355 3.76 18.16 13.95
C PHE A 355 4.66 19.29 13.41
N GLN A 356 5.89 19.43 13.91
CA GLN A 356 6.87 20.42 13.42
C GLN A 356 7.75 19.90 12.28
N ILE A 357 7.75 18.58 12.01
CA ILE A 357 8.54 17.96 10.95
C ILE A 357 8.30 18.62 9.57
N PRO A 358 7.06 18.92 9.14
CA PRO A 358 6.83 19.57 7.85
C PRO A 358 7.57 20.91 7.68
N SER A 359 7.64 21.73 8.72
CA SER A 359 8.37 23.01 8.69
C SER A 359 9.88 22.82 8.55
N ILE A 360 10.44 21.80 9.18
CA ILE A 360 11.85 21.44 9.00
C ILE A 360 12.09 20.91 7.59
N MET A 361 11.19 20.11 7.03
CA MET A 361 11.30 19.65 5.64
C MET A 361 11.30 20.80 4.63
N GLN A 362 10.46 21.80 4.83
CA GLN A 362 10.42 23.00 3.97
C GLN A 362 11.76 23.76 3.96
N THR A 363 12.47 23.80 5.08
CA THR A 363 13.78 24.46 5.20
C THR A 363 14.96 23.54 4.89
N GLY A 364 14.75 22.22 4.88
CA GLY A 364 15.75 21.18 4.64
C GLY A 364 15.97 20.81 3.17
N LYS A 365 15.51 21.62 2.21
CA LYS A 365 15.63 21.32 0.76
C LYS A 365 17.06 21.08 0.30
N SER A 366 18.03 21.78 0.88
CA SER A 366 19.47 21.59 0.57
C SER A 366 20.00 20.21 0.97
N LEU A 367 19.33 19.52 1.89
CA LEU A 367 19.63 18.14 2.31
C LEU A 367 18.85 17.11 1.48
N GLY A 368 18.12 17.54 0.45
CA GLY A 368 17.28 16.68 -0.37
C GLY A 368 15.89 16.42 0.22
N MET A 369 15.51 17.09 1.31
CA MET A 369 14.13 16.98 1.80
C MET A 369 13.14 17.61 0.82
N GLN A 370 11.97 17.01 0.69
CA GLN A 370 10.92 17.48 -0.22
C GLN A 370 9.56 17.26 0.43
N THR A 371 8.71 18.28 0.46
CA THR A 371 7.31 18.12 0.89
C THR A 371 6.47 17.56 -0.26
N LEU A 372 5.35 16.88 0.04
CA LEU A 372 4.46 16.38 -1.01
C LEU A 372 3.97 17.51 -1.94
N ASN A 373 3.60 18.67 -1.37
CA ASN A 373 3.12 19.80 -2.15
C ASN A 373 4.21 20.39 -3.06
N ASP A 374 5.47 20.41 -2.64
CA ASP A 374 6.58 20.80 -3.52
C ASP A 374 6.71 19.80 -4.69
N ALA A 375 6.73 18.49 -4.40
CA ALA A 375 6.81 17.46 -5.43
C ALA A 375 5.66 17.52 -6.44
N LEU A 376 4.43 17.73 -5.96
CA LEU A 376 3.25 17.92 -6.80
C LEU A 376 3.38 19.16 -7.69
N LEU A 377 3.86 20.28 -7.13
CA LEU A 377 4.03 21.52 -7.88
C LEU A 377 5.12 21.38 -8.95
N ASP A 378 6.21 20.68 -8.66
CA ASP A 378 7.30 20.44 -9.59
C ASP A 378 6.81 19.62 -10.80
N LEU A 379 5.99 18.59 -10.57
CA LEU A 379 5.38 17.80 -11.65
C LEU A 379 4.41 18.63 -12.52
N VAL A 380 3.67 19.56 -11.93
CA VAL A 380 2.77 20.47 -12.65
C VAL A 380 3.57 21.48 -13.48
N LYS A 381 4.62 22.09 -12.89
CA LYS A 381 5.50 23.05 -13.57
C LYS A 381 6.27 22.42 -14.72
N ALA A 382 6.63 21.14 -14.60
CA ALA A 382 7.26 20.36 -15.67
C ALA A 382 6.27 19.90 -16.75
N ASP A 383 5.00 20.27 -16.68
CA ASP A 383 3.91 19.85 -17.59
C ASP A 383 3.74 18.32 -17.68
N ILE A 384 4.09 17.61 -16.61
CA ILE A 384 3.98 16.14 -16.53
C ILE A 384 2.58 15.72 -16.07
N VAL A 385 1.97 16.51 -15.18
CA VAL A 385 0.67 16.23 -14.55
C VAL A 385 -0.26 17.44 -14.70
N GLU A 386 -1.55 17.21 -14.89
CA GLU A 386 -2.55 18.29 -14.88
C GLU A 386 -2.67 18.93 -13.49
N PRO A 387 -2.76 20.28 -13.38
CA PRO A 387 -2.91 20.96 -12.10
C PRO A 387 -4.06 20.41 -11.24
N GLN A 388 -5.16 20.02 -11.87
CA GLN A 388 -6.32 19.42 -11.19
C GLN A 388 -6.01 18.07 -10.56
N GLU A 389 -5.33 17.16 -11.28
CA GLU A 389 -4.94 15.86 -10.73
C GLU A 389 -3.99 16.04 -9.54
N ALA A 390 -3.04 16.98 -9.63
CA ALA A 390 -2.15 17.29 -8.50
C ALA A 390 -2.91 17.85 -7.30
N TYR A 391 -3.89 18.74 -7.53
CA TYR A 391 -4.72 19.31 -6.47
C TYR A 391 -5.56 18.26 -5.75
N ASP A 392 -6.11 17.30 -6.49
CA ASP A 392 -6.91 16.22 -5.93
C ASP A 392 -6.10 15.23 -5.10
N ARG A 393 -4.79 15.15 -5.34
CA ARG A 393 -3.84 14.28 -4.62
C ARG A 393 -3.12 14.95 -3.45
N SER A 394 -3.20 16.28 -3.34
CA SER A 394 -2.61 17.00 -2.21
C SER A 394 -3.32 16.67 -0.89
N VAL A 395 -2.54 16.46 0.18
CA VAL A 395 -3.05 16.29 1.54
C VAL A 395 -3.56 17.60 2.13
N VAL A 396 -2.87 18.71 1.85
CA VAL A 396 -3.24 20.06 2.34
C VAL A 396 -3.65 20.92 1.16
N LYS A 397 -4.89 20.72 0.70
CA LYS A 397 -5.44 21.33 -0.52
C LYS A 397 -5.36 22.86 -0.51
N LYS A 398 -5.70 23.51 0.60
CA LYS A 398 -5.67 24.98 0.71
C LYS A 398 -4.28 25.55 0.41
N ASP A 399 -3.24 24.99 1.04
CA ASP A 399 -1.87 25.45 0.84
C ASP A 399 -1.39 25.19 -0.58
N PHE A 400 -1.71 24.01 -1.12
CA PHE A 400 -1.35 23.68 -2.49
C PHE A 400 -2.09 24.54 -3.52
N GLY A 401 -3.36 24.84 -3.29
CA GLY A 401 -4.15 25.77 -4.11
C GLY A 401 -3.52 27.16 -4.18
N MET A 402 -3.05 27.69 -3.05
CA MET A 402 -2.27 28.93 -3.02
C MET A 402 -0.96 28.82 -3.82
N MET A 403 -0.25 27.69 -3.74
CA MET A 403 0.98 27.44 -4.51
C MET A 403 0.73 27.40 -6.01
N LEU A 404 -0.35 26.76 -6.45
CA LEU A 404 -0.77 26.71 -7.86
C LEU A 404 -1.13 28.10 -8.38
N THR A 405 -1.97 28.86 -7.65
CA THR A 405 -2.35 30.23 -8.02
C THR A 405 -1.13 31.15 -8.12
N ARG A 406 -0.22 31.10 -7.13
CA ARG A 406 1.04 31.87 -7.14
C ARG A 406 1.96 31.50 -8.31
N SER A 407 1.88 30.25 -8.78
CA SER A 407 2.64 29.75 -9.92
C SER A 407 1.93 29.98 -11.27
N GLY A 408 0.81 30.70 -11.28
CA GLY A 408 0.09 31.09 -12.50
C GLY A 408 -0.96 30.07 -13.00
N PHE A 409 -1.22 28.99 -12.26
CA PHE A 409 -2.21 27.98 -12.64
C PHE A 409 -3.60 28.34 -12.10
N LYS A 410 -4.60 28.27 -12.98
CA LYS A 410 -6.01 28.53 -12.64
C LYS A 410 -6.78 27.21 -12.51
N GLY A 411 -7.76 27.18 -11.61
CA GLY A 411 -8.64 26.03 -11.38
C GLY A 411 -9.59 26.26 -10.21
N PRO A 412 -10.29 25.23 -9.71
CA PRO A 412 -11.25 25.35 -8.59
C PRO A 412 -10.65 25.96 -7.31
N TRP A 413 -9.34 25.82 -7.10
CA TRP A 413 -8.58 26.45 -6.01
C TRP A 413 -8.39 27.96 -6.15
N SER A 414 -8.76 28.55 -7.29
CA SER A 414 -8.64 30.00 -7.53
C SER A 414 -9.83 30.78 -6.98
N ASP A 415 -10.95 30.11 -6.70
CA ASP A 415 -12.21 30.73 -6.28
C ASP A 415 -12.45 30.64 -4.75
N GLU A 416 -11.61 29.91 -4.02
CA GLU A 416 -11.58 29.89 -2.55
C GLU A 416 -10.89 31.17 -2.02
N LYS A 417 -11.63 32.29 -1.98
CA LYS A 417 -11.20 33.52 -1.30
C LYS A 417 -11.64 33.58 0.15
#